data_AF-A0A7J6VR57-F1
#
_entry.id   AF-A0A7J6VR57-F1
#
_cell.length_a   1.000
_cell.length_b   1.000
_cell.length_c   1.000
_cell.angle_alpha   90.00
_cell.angle_beta   90.00
_cell.angle_gamma   90.00
#
_symmetry.space_group_name_H-M   'P 1'
#
loop_
_entity.id
_entity.type
_entity.pdbx_description
1 polymer ?
#
loop_
_entity_poly.entity_id
_entity_poly.type
_entity_poly.pdbx_seq_one_letter_code
_entity_poly.pdbx_strand_id
1 'polypeptide(L)'
;MLWKHQDWRTGLAEVRHSRRLTVSFVCTIANYEYGFFWHFNQDETIKAEVKLTGILSLGAVQPGESRKYGTTIALGLYAPVHQHFFVARMDMVVDNKPGETFNQVVEVNVKAEEPRKNNVHNNAFYAEEELLTSELDAMLDCSPLSARHWIVRNTRTINQTGQLTGYKLVPGSNCLPLAGSEAKFLRRATFLKHNLWLTLYALGEMYPGGEFPNQNPRVGEGLATWFKQNRSIEKTNIVLCIWRDAHSKIRRLACHASGTYRFCAQATLLSCYRCATKFK
;
A
#
# COMPACT_ATOMS: atom_id res chain seq x y z
N MET A 1 14.41 11.93 -14.18
CA MET A 1 15.67 12.36 -13.55
C MET A 1 15.82 11.57 -12.27
N LEU A 2 16.99 10.96 -12.00
CA LEU A 2 17.27 10.19 -10.77
C LEU A 2 17.65 11.15 -9.65
N TRP A 3 18.64 11.99 -9.90
CA TRP A 3 19.00 13.11 -9.05
C TRP A 3 19.64 14.22 -9.91
N LYS A 4 19.61 15.44 -9.36
CA LYS A 4 20.28 16.61 -9.92
C LYS A 4 20.75 17.49 -8.77
N HIS A 5 21.92 18.09 -8.95
CA HIS A 5 22.43 19.14 -8.07
C HIS A 5 23.07 20.24 -8.92
N GLN A 6 22.96 21.49 -8.46
CA GLN A 6 23.68 22.62 -9.02
C GLN A 6 24.28 23.40 -7.86
N ASP A 7 25.59 23.53 -7.84
CA ASP A 7 26.29 24.36 -6.87
C ASP A 7 26.38 25.78 -7.42
N TRP A 8 25.68 26.71 -6.77
CA TRP A 8 25.66 28.11 -7.19
C TRP A 8 27.01 28.82 -6.99
N ARG A 9 27.89 28.32 -6.09
CA ARG A 9 29.19 28.94 -5.82
C ARG A 9 30.20 28.64 -6.93
N THR A 10 30.20 27.40 -7.43
CA THR A 10 31.11 26.94 -8.48
C THR A 10 30.50 26.99 -9.88
N GLY A 11 29.17 27.08 -9.98
CA GLY A 11 28.43 26.99 -11.24
C GLY A 11 28.31 25.56 -11.79
N LEU A 12 28.89 24.56 -11.11
CA LEU A 12 28.87 23.16 -11.56
C LEU A 12 27.47 22.56 -11.41
N ALA A 13 27.06 21.81 -12.43
CA ALA A 13 25.79 21.09 -12.44
C ALA A 13 26.02 19.61 -12.73
N GLU A 14 25.38 18.77 -11.92
CA GLU A 14 25.37 17.33 -12.10
C GLU A 14 23.94 16.82 -12.26
N VAL A 15 23.75 15.93 -13.24
CA VAL A 15 22.47 15.28 -13.53
C VAL A 15 22.70 13.80 -13.74
N ARG A 16 21.79 12.98 -13.22
CA ARG A 16 21.69 11.56 -13.58
C ARG A 16 20.27 11.23 -14.03
N HIS A 17 20.15 10.48 -15.11
CA HIS A 17 18.84 10.00 -15.59
C HIS A 17 18.37 8.82 -14.74
N SER A 18 17.06 8.72 -14.54
CA SER A 18 16.44 7.58 -13.86
C SER A 18 15.97 6.57 -14.91
N ARG A 19 16.25 5.31 -14.67
CA ARG A 19 15.74 4.15 -15.40
C ARG A 19 15.04 3.22 -14.41
N ARG A 20 14.06 2.46 -14.92
CA ARG A 20 13.35 1.46 -14.14
C ARG A 20 13.18 0.18 -14.93
N LEU A 21 13.32 -0.97 -14.28
CA LEU A 21 12.85 -2.25 -14.78
C LEU A 21 11.36 -2.37 -14.45
N THR A 22 10.55 -2.80 -15.40
CA THR A 22 9.11 -3.02 -15.19
C THR A 22 8.75 -4.45 -15.56
N VAL A 23 8.17 -5.17 -14.62
CA VAL A 23 7.54 -6.48 -14.86
C VAL A 23 6.03 -6.26 -14.81
N SER A 24 5.32 -6.67 -15.86
CA SER A 24 3.88 -6.38 -15.95
C SER A 24 3.09 -7.44 -16.70
N PHE A 25 1.81 -7.53 -16.37
CA PHE A 25 0.83 -8.26 -17.15
C PHE A 25 -0.50 -7.49 -17.17
N VAL A 26 -1.37 -7.82 -18.11
CA VAL A 26 -2.72 -7.29 -18.21
C VAL A 26 -3.69 -8.46 -18.20
N CYS A 27 -4.77 -8.36 -17.43
CA CYS A 27 -5.86 -9.33 -17.48
C CYS A 27 -7.20 -8.64 -17.72
N THR A 28 -8.06 -9.33 -18.45
CA THR A 28 -9.45 -8.94 -18.68
C THR A 28 -10.35 -9.76 -17.77
N ILE A 29 -11.18 -9.09 -16.96
CA ILE A 29 -12.20 -9.72 -16.13
C ILE A 29 -13.54 -9.13 -16.54
N ALA A 30 -14.26 -9.89 -17.38
CA ALA A 30 -15.50 -9.45 -18.02
C ALA A 30 -15.32 -8.09 -18.72
N ASN A 31 -15.89 -7.02 -18.17
CA ASN A 31 -15.88 -5.68 -18.76
C ASN A 31 -14.64 -4.84 -18.40
N TYR A 32 -13.79 -5.28 -17.47
CA TYR A 32 -12.63 -4.52 -16.99
C TYR A 32 -11.31 -5.08 -17.51
N GLU A 33 -10.36 -4.19 -17.77
CA GLU A 33 -8.95 -4.56 -17.90
C GLU A 33 -8.14 -3.99 -16.72
N TYR A 34 -7.31 -4.85 -16.14
CA TYR A 34 -6.39 -4.51 -15.07
C TYR A 34 -4.96 -4.74 -15.54
N GLY A 35 -4.16 -3.68 -15.58
CA GLY A 35 -2.72 -3.77 -15.80
C GLY A 35 -1.97 -3.75 -14.49
N PHE A 36 -1.23 -4.80 -14.17
CA PHE A 36 -0.40 -4.91 -12.97
C PHE A 36 1.06 -4.67 -13.36
N PHE A 37 1.73 -3.76 -12.65
CA PHE A 37 3.10 -3.33 -12.92
C PHE A 37 3.92 -3.33 -11.64
N TRP A 38 5.02 -4.06 -11.62
CA TRP A 38 6.07 -3.95 -10.61
C TRP A 38 7.24 -3.19 -11.19
N HIS A 39 7.56 -2.05 -10.59
CA HIS A 39 8.66 -1.19 -10.99
C HIS A 39 9.80 -1.31 -9.99
N PHE A 40 11.00 -1.55 -10.51
CA PHE A 40 12.26 -1.57 -9.77
C PHE A 40 13.12 -0.43 -10.27
N ASN A 41 13.40 0.53 -9.42
CA ASN A 41 14.11 1.76 -9.77
C ASN A 41 15.58 1.70 -9.31
N GLN A 42 16.44 2.54 -9.89
CA GLN A 42 17.88 2.58 -9.55
C GLN A 42 18.18 3.11 -8.14
N ASP A 43 17.24 3.82 -7.52
CA ASP A 43 17.28 4.27 -6.12
C ASP A 43 16.77 3.18 -5.16
N GLU A 44 16.69 1.92 -5.61
CA GLU A 44 16.21 0.76 -4.85
C GLU A 44 14.72 0.82 -4.50
N THR A 45 13.99 1.82 -5.00
CA THR A 45 12.55 1.90 -4.84
C THR A 45 11.84 0.79 -5.62
N ILE A 46 11.13 -0.08 -4.90
CA ILE A 46 10.16 -1.01 -5.49
C ILE A 46 8.78 -0.37 -5.44
N LYS A 47 8.01 -0.44 -6.53
CA LYS A 47 6.65 0.12 -6.62
C LYS A 47 5.71 -0.86 -7.34
N ALA A 48 4.64 -1.28 -6.66
CA ALA A 48 3.52 -2.02 -7.26
C ALA A 48 2.44 -1.06 -7.73
N GLU A 49 2.17 -0.96 -9.03
CA GLU A 49 1.17 -0.10 -9.67
C GLU A 49 0.10 -0.96 -10.36
N VAL A 50 -1.17 -0.69 -10.09
CA VAL A 50 -2.30 -1.26 -10.84
C VAL A 50 -2.89 -0.15 -11.69
N LYS A 51 -3.21 -0.40 -12.95
CA LYS A 51 -3.97 0.51 -13.82
C LYS A 51 -5.29 -0.13 -14.15
N LEU A 52 -6.37 0.64 -14.02
CA LEU A 52 -7.71 0.19 -14.32
C LEU A 52 -8.09 0.77 -15.67
N THR A 53 -8.69 -0.02 -16.55
CA THR A 53 -9.24 0.47 -17.81
C THR A 53 -10.38 -0.45 -18.25
N GLY A 54 -10.84 -0.28 -19.48
CA GLY A 54 -11.97 -1.01 -20.03
C GLY A 54 -13.27 -0.26 -19.95
N ILE A 55 -14.35 -1.04 -19.77
CA ILE A 55 -15.72 -0.60 -19.88
C ILE A 55 -16.36 -0.70 -18.49
N LEU A 56 -17.13 0.32 -18.10
CA LEU A 56 -17.85 0.31 -16.82
C LEU A 56 -18.87 -0.83 -16.79
N SER A 57 -19.10 -1.43 -15.62
CA SER A 57 -20.26 -2.28 -15.42
C SER A 57 -21.53 -1.41 -15.40
N LEU A 58 -22.52 -1.75 -16.22
CA LEU A 58 -23.71 -0.94 -16.45
C LEU A 58 -24.97 -1.62 -15.95
N GLY A 59 -25.90 -0.81 -15.46
CA GLY A 59 -27.30 -1.15 -15.26
C GLY A 59 -28.21 -0.28 -16.11
N ALA A 60 -29.46 -0.69 -16.23
CA ALA A 60 -30.51 0.10 -16.87
C ALA A 60 -31.13 1.12 -15.91
N VAL A 61 -31.52 2.27 -16.43
CA VAL A 61 -32.27 3.32 -15.72
C VAL A 61 -33.39 3.84 -16.62
N GLN A 62 -34.58 4.09 -16.08
CA GLN A 62 -35.70 4.58 -16.88
C GLN A 62 -35.49 6.04 -17.32
N PRO A 63 -36.09 6.49 -18.43
CA PRO A 63 -36.08 7.89 -18.81
C PRO A 63 -36.62 8.79 -17.69
N GLY A 64 -35.87 9.83 -17.34
CA GLY A 64 -36.22 10.76 -16.25
C GLY A 64 -35.90 10.26 -14.84
N GLU A 65 -35.50 8.99 -14.67
CA GLU A 65 -35.07 8.45 -13.38
C GLU A 65 -33.61 8.85 -13.07
N SER A 66 -33.36 9.29 -11.84
CA SER A 66 -32.02 9.58 -11.33
C SER A 66 -31.78 8.79 -10.04
N ARG A 67 -30.59 8.20 -9.91
CA ARG A 67 -30.20 7.36 -8.76
C ARG A 67 -28.94 7.91 -8.11
N LYS A 68 -28.97 8.06 -6.79
CA LYS A 68 -27.83 8.58 -6.00
C LYS A 68 -26.63 7.63 -5.88
N TYR A 69 -26.80 6.35 -6.23
CA TYR A 69 -25.79 5.30 -6.02
C TYR A 69 -24.89 5.08 -7.26
N GLY A 70 -24.87 6.03 -8.20
CA GLY A 70 -24.22 5.89 -9.50
C GLY A 70 -24.42 7.11 -10.36
N THR A 71 -24.04 7.00 -11.63
CA THR A 71 -24.13 8.10 -12.60
C THR A 71 -24.78 7.60 -13.88
N THR A 72 -25.78 8.33 -14.38
CA THR A 72 -26.30 8.11 -15.74
C THR A 72 -25.24 8.58 -16.74
N ILE A 73 -24.76 7.66 -17.57
CA ILE A 73 -23.67 7.92 -18.53
C ILE A 73 -24.18 8.09 -19.97
N ALA A 74 -25.38 7.61 -20.27
CA ALA A 74 -26.09 7.82 -21.52
C ALA A 74 -27.60 7.59 -21.30
N LEU A 75 -28.43 7.89 -22.30
CA LEU A 75 -29.86 7.61 -22.22
C LEU A 75 -30.10 6.12 -21.93
N GLY A 76 -30.78 5.80 -20.84
CA GLY A 76 -31.05 4.43 -20.41
C GLY A 76 -29.90 3.71 -19.71
N LEU A 77 -28.69 4.29 -19.64
CA LEU A 77 -27.49 3.65 -19.09
C LEU A 77 -26.99 4.32 -17.81
N TYR A 78 -26.83 3.50 -16.77
CA TYR A 78 -26.42 3.89 -15.43
C TYR A 78 -25.21 3.09 -14.97
N ALA A 79 -24.17 3.77 -14.49
CA ALA A 79 -22.97 3.15 -13.92
C ALA A 79 -23.03 3.25 -12.38
N PRO A 80 -23.18 2.13 -11.65
CA PRO A 80 -23.15 2.13 -10.19
C PRO A 80 -21.77 2.54 -9.65
N VAL A 81 -21.75 3.30 -8.54
CA VAL A 81 -20.51 3.55 -7.78
C VAL A 81 -20.01 2.22 -7.20
N HIS A 82 -18.72 1.97 -7.35
CA HIS A 82 -18.06 0.78 -6.82
C HIS A 82 -16.59 1.06 -6.48
N GLN A 83 -16.03 0.21 -5.62
CA GLN A 83 -14.63 0.23 -5.18
C GLN A 83 -13.89 -0.99 -5.73
N HIS A 84 -12.62 -0.81 -6.07
CA HIS A 84 -11.71 -1.88 -6.44
C HIS A 84 -10.65 -2.02 -5.36
N PHE A 85 -10.46 -3.22 -4.84
CA PHE A 85 -9.47 -3.48 -3.79
C PHE A 85 -8.43 -4.47 -4.30
N PHE A 86 -7.15 -4.10 -4.20
CA PHE A 86 -6.04 -4.95 -4.61
C PHE A 86 -5.13 -5.20 -3.42
N VAL A 87 -4.80 -6.46 -3.16
CA VAL A 87 -3.91 -6.86 -2.06
C VAL A 87 -2.53 -7.21 -2.62
N ALA A 88 -1.48 -6.61 -2.06
CA ALA A 88 -0.11 -7.04 -2.23
C ALA A 88 0.32 -7.81 -0.97
N ARG A 89 0.57 -9.11 -1.12
CA ARG A 89 1.18 -9.96 -0.09
C ARG A 89 2.68 -10.03 -0.35
N MET A 90 3.48 -9.56 0.60
CA MET A 90 4.94 -9.49 0.51
C MET A 90 5.54 -10.28 1.66
N ASP A 91 6.24 -11.36 1.35
CA ASP A 91 7.05 -12.09 2.32
C ASP A 91 8.40 -11.38 2.45
N MET A 92 8.66 -10.80 3.61
CA MET A 92 9.72 -9.82 3.80
C MET A 92 11.00 -10.48 4.31
N VAL A 93 12.10 -10.28 3.57
CA VAL A 93 13.44 -10.79 3.91
C VAL A 93 14.46 -9.66 3.74
N VAL A 94 14.46 -8.71 4.68
CA VAL A 94 15.37 -7.55 4.68
C VAL A 94 16.70 -7.94 5.33
N ASP A 95 17.76 -8.00 4.52
CA ASP A 95 19.15 -8.28 4.94
C ASP A 95 19.35 -9.56 5.78
N ASN A 96 18.37 -10.46 5.83
CA ASN A 96 18.53 -11.79 6.42
C ASN A 96 19.24 -12.71 5.43
N LYS A 97 20.18 -13.52 5.92
CA LYS A 97 20.71 -14.67 5.17
C LYS A 97 19.68 -15.82 5.18
N PRO A 98 19.80 -16.80 4.28
CA PRO A 98 18.95 -17.99 4.32
C PRO A 98 18.94 -18.64 5.72
N GLY A 99 17.74 -18.82 6.28
CA GLY A 99 17.53 -19.38 7.62
C GLY A 99 17.58 -18.38 8.78
N GLU A 100 17.93 -17.12 8.54
CA GLU A 100 17.89 -16.07 9.56
C GLU A 100 16.50 -15.42 9.63
N THR A 101 16.09 -15.08 10.85
CA THR A 101 14.79 -14.46 11.12
C THR A 101 14.99 -13.23 12.00
N PHE A 102 15.65 -12.19 11.49
CA PHE A 102 15.93 -10.97 12.27
C PHE A 102 15.13 -9.76 11.80
N ASN A 103 13.99 -9.97 11.13
CA ASN A 103 13.14 -8.87 10.71
C ASN A 103 12.13 -8.53 11.80
N GLN A 104 11.86 -7.24 11.96
CA GLN A 104 10.80 -6.69 12.79
C GLN A 104 10.18 -5.49 12.08
N VAL A 105 8.97 -5.09 12.46
CA VAL A 105 8.30 -3.92 11.89
C VAL A 105 8.09 -2.85 12.93
N VAL A 106 8.39 -1.61 12.57
CA VAL A 106 7.97 -0.44 13.34
C VAL A 106 6.92 0.35 12.58
N GLU A 107 5.90 0.82 13.30
CA GLU A 107 5.06 1.92 12.86
C GLU A 107 5.76 3.25 13.16
N VAL A 108 5.71 4.18 12.22
CA VAL A 108 6.31 5.51 12.38
C VAL A 108 5.24 6.57 12.15
N ASN A 109 5.07 7.45 13.13
CA ASN A 109 4.19 8.63 13.05
C ASN A 109 5.01 9.90 13.24
N VAL A 110 4.67 10.96 12.51
CA VAL A 110 5.25 12.30 12.71
C VAL A 110 4.40 13.06 13.73
N LYS A 111 5.05 13.59 14.77
CA LYS A 111 4.43 14.38 15.85
C LYS A 111 5.06 15.76 15.94
N ALA A 112 4.23 16.78 16.15
CA ALA A 112 4.72 18.09 16.56
C ALA A 112 5.21 18.01 18.02
N GLU A 113 6.30 18.70 18.33
CA GLU A 113 6.78 18.82 19.70
C GLU A 113 5.90 19.80 20.49
N GLU A 114 5.63 19.47 21.76
CA GLU A 114 4.77 20.30 22.60
C GLU A 114 5.41 21.68 22.87
N PRO A 115 4.61 22.75 23.05
CA PRO A 115 5.12 24.06 23.43
C PRO A 115 5.89 24.00 24.76
N ARG A 116 7.21 24.21 24.71
CA ARG A 116 8.11 24.17 25.88
C ARG A 116 9.18 25.25 25.76
N LYS A 117 9.88 25.56 26.86
CA LYS A 117 11.00 26.52 26.88
C LYS A 117 12.08 26.22 25.82
N ASN A 118 12.28 24.95 25.48
CA ASN A 118 13.28 24.51 24.50
C ASN A 118 12.74 24.45 23.05
N ASN A 119 11.45 24.75 22.84
CA ASN A 119 10.77 24.84 21.55
C ASN A 119 10.14 26.24 21.39
N VAL A 120 10.94 27.29 21.59
CA VAL A 120 10.48 28.70 21.67
C VAL A 120 9.64 29.13 20.46
N HIS A 121 9.93 28.57 19.28
CA HIS A 121 9.27 28.92 18.03
C HIS A 121 8.14 27.96 17.62
N ASN A 122 7.83 26.93 18.43
CA ASN A 122 6.77 25.96 18.18
C ASN A 122 6.83 25.32 16.77
N ASN A 123 8.02 25.11 16.23
CA ASN A 123 8.24 24.59 14.88
C ASN A 123 8.95 23.22 14.86
N ALA A 124 9.29 22.68 16.03
CA ALA A 124 9.89 21.36 16.14
C ALA A 124 8.84 20.25 15.94
N PHE A 125 9.24 19.19 15.23
CA PHE A 125 8.49 17.95 15.06
C PHE A 125 9.49 16.79 14.92
N TYR A 126 9.05 15.59 15.23
CA TYR A 126 9.89 14.39 15.21
C TYR A 126 9.13 13.17 14.72
N ALA A 127 9.87 12.14 14.32
CA ALA A 127 9.33 10.82 14.03
C ALA A 127 9.33 10.01 15.33
N GLU A 128 8.17 9.47 15.70
CA GLU A 128 8.01 8.52 16.79
C GLU A 128 7.85 7.13 16.20
N GLU A 129 8.66 6.18 16.68
CA GLU A 129 8.59 4.78 16.28
C GLU A 129 7.91 3.94 17.37
N GLU A 130 6.98 3.08 16.96
CA GLU A 130 6.35 2.07 17.80
C GLU A 130 6.67 0.68 17.24
N LEU A 131 7.20 -0.20 18.09
CA LEU A 131 7.52 -1.58 17.70
C LEU A 131 6.26 -2.45 17.72
N LEU A 132 5.99 -3.12 16.60
CA LEU A 132 4.90 -4.08 16.49
C LEU A 132 5.40 -5.47 16.90
N THR A 133 4.84 -6.02 17.96
CA THR A 133 5.35 -7.24 18.59
C THR A 133 4.47 -8.46 18.38
N SER A 134 3.16 -8.28 18.20
CA SER A 134 2.20 -9.35 17.98
C SER A 134 1.30 -9.11 16.76
N GLU A 135 0.70 -10.17 16.22
CA GLU A 135 -0.28 -10.04 15.15
C GLU A 135 -1.47 -9.17 15.57
N LEU A 136 -2.00 -9.28 16.79
CA LEU A 136 -3.14 -8.45 17.19
C LEU A 136 -2.83 -6.94 17.22
N ASP A 137 -1.58 -6.55 17.44
CA ASP A 137 -1.13 -5.16 17.38
C ASP A 137 -0.92 -4.68 15.92
N ALA A 138 -0.95 -5.59 14.95
CA ALA A 138 -0.55 -5.35 13.56
C ALA A 138 -1.73 -5.33 12.56
N MET A 139 -2.90 -4.89 13.02
CA MET A 139 -4.07 -4.55 12.20
C MET A 139 -4.15 -3.02 12.06
N LEU A 140 -3.56 -2.48 10.99
CA LEU A 140 -3.15 -1.08 10.95
C LEU A 140 -3.82 -0.30 9.82
N ASP A 141 -4.14 0.95 10.13
CA ASP A 141 -4.76 1.88 9.19
C ASP A 141 -3.80 2.99 8.78
N CYS A 142 -3.91 3.42 7.52
CA CYS A 142 -3.14 4.54 7.00
C CYS A 142 -3.61 5.84 7.66
N SER A 143 -2.67 6.69 8.07
CA SER A 143 -2.97 8.02 8.59
C SER A 143 -2.16 9.08 7.83
N PRO A 144 -2.76 9.73 6.82
CA PRO A 144 -2.14 10.86 6.13
C PRO A 144 -1.85 12.04 7.05
N LEU A 145 -2.64 12.20 8.12
CA LEU A 145 -2.51 13.30 9.09
C LEU A 145 -1.21 13.22 9.91
N SER A 146 -0.75 12.01 10.21
CA SER A 146 0.51 11.77 10.94
C SER A 146 1.66 11.31 10.03
N ALA A 147 1.48 11.42 8.69
CA ALA A 147 2.41 10.87 7.70
C ALA A 147 2.82 9.40 8.00
N ARG A 148 1.85 8.61 8.50
CA ARG A 148 2.10 7.25 8.99
C ARG A 148 2.68 6.36 7.90
N HIS A 149 3.72 5.64 8.27
CA HIS A 149 4.37 4.64 7.43
C HIS A 149 4.98 3.54 8.30
N TRP A 150 5.39 2.44 7.68
CA TRP A 150 5.97 1.31 8.40
C TRP A 150 7.35 1.00 7.85
N ILE A 151 8.25 0.54 8.72
CA ILE A 151 9.60 0.14 8.32
C ILE A 151 9.80 -1.31 8.74
N VAL A 152 10.05 -2.17 7.77
CA VAL A 152 10.55 -3.53 8.02
C VAL A 152 12.06 -3.45 8.09
N ARG A 153 12.64 -3.74 9.25
CA ARG A 153 14.07 -3.58 9.51
C ARG A 153 14.71 -4.87 10.01
N ASN A 154 15.98 -5.04 9.67
CA ASN A 154 16.82 -6.08 10.23
C ASN A 154 17.33 -5.63 11.62
N THR A 155 17.28 -6.49 12.63
CA THR A 155 17.71 -6.13 14.00
C THR A 155 19.20 -6.32 14.26
N ARG A 156 19.96 -6.86 13.30
CA ARG A 156 21.38 -7.19 13.45
C ARG A 156 22.28 -6.48 12.45
N THR A 157 21.75 -6.08 11.30
CA THR A 157 22.50 -5.37 10.27
C THR A 157 22.38 -3.86 10.47
N ILE A 158 23.52 -3.19 10.59
CA ILE A 158 23.63 -1.73 10.68
C ILE A 158 24.26 -1.15 9.41
N ASN A 159 23.83 0.04 9.04
CA ASN A 159 24.44 0.82 7.98
C ASN A 159 25.65 1.64 8.50
N GLN A 160 26.28 2.39 7.61
CA GLN A 160 27.46 3.22 7.93
C GLN A 160 27.17 4.37 8.91
N THR A 161 25.90 4.78 9.06
CA THR A 161 25.49 5.81 10.02
C THR A 161 25.10 5.23 11.37
N GLY A 162 25.25 3.90 11.57
CA GLY A 162 24.93 3.20 12.80
C GLY A 162 23.45 2.87 12.97
N GLN A 163 22.60 3.11 11.97
CA GLN A 163 21.17 2.79 12.00
C GLN A 163 20.91 1.38 11.44
N LEU A 164 19.86 0.72 11.94
CA LEU A 164 19.43 -0.57 11.41
C LEU A 164 19.00 -0.46 9.94
N THR A 165 19.39 -1.42 9.11
CA THR A 165 18.97 -1.45 7.71
C THR A 165 17.50 -1.86 7.59
N GLY A 166 16.79 -1.27 6.63
CA GLY A 166 15.35 -1.44 6.53
C GLY A 166 14.75 -1.02 5.19
N TYR A 167 13.56 -1.51 4.93
CA TYR A 167 12.69 -1.03 3.86
C TYR A 167 11.45 -0.35 4.44
N LYS A 168 11.24 0.90 4.05
CA LYS A 168 10.06 1.69 4.43
C LYS A 168 8.92 1.42 3.45
N LEU A 169 7.80 0.93 3.95
CA LEU A 169 6.53 0.89 3.23
C LEU A 169 5.83 2.25 3.33
N VAL A 170 5.64 2.91 2.19
CA VAL A 170 4.77 4.08 2.09
C VAL A 170 3.42 3.67 1.50
N PRO A 171 2.30 3.79 2.23
CA PRO A 171 1.00 3.29 1.77
C PRO A 171 0.19 4.30 0.97
N GLY A 172 0.76 5.45 0.57
CA GLY A 172 0.14 6.48 -0.27
C GLY A 172 -1.28 6.88 0.15
N SER A 173 -2.07 7.44 -0.77
CA SER A 173 -3.49 7.73 -0.50
C SER A 173 -4.31 6.43 -0.52
N ASN A 174 -5.14 6.23 0.50
CA ASN A 174 -5.99 5.06 0.66
C ASN A 174 -7.21 5.43 1.52
N CYS A 175 -8.29 4.67 1.41
CA CYS A 175 -9.44 4.78 2.32
C CYS A 175 -9.94 3.38 2.67
N LEU A 176 -10.67 3.26 3.78
CA LEU A 176 -11.39 2.03 4.12
C LEU A 176 -12.62 1.84 3.21
N PRO A 177 -13.21 0.62 3.15
CA PRO A 177 -14.45 0.40 2.43
C PRO A 177 -15.53 1.38 2.89
N LEU A 178 -16.24 1.98 1.92
CA LEU A 178 -17.32 2.94 2.16
C LEU A 178 -18.67 2.25 2.42
N ALA A 179 -18.67 0.92 2.54
CA ALA A 179 -19.84 0.16 2.92
C ALA A 179 -20.02 0.15 4.44
N GLY A 180 -21.26 -0.06 4.92
CA GLY A 180 -21.51 -0.25 6.34
C GLY A 180 -20.74 -1.45 6.91
N SER A 181 -20.42 -1.43 8.21
CA SER A 181 -19.61 -2.45 8.90
C SER A 181 -20.17 -3.87 8.75
N GLU A 182 -21.49 -3.99 8.66
CA GLU A 182 -22.24 -5.26 8.53
C GLU A 182 -22.51 -5.67 7.06
N ALA A 183 -21.88 -4.99 6.09
CA ALA A 183 -22.05 -5.31 4.69
C ALA A 183 -21.68 -6.78 4.42
N LYS A 184 -22.57 -7.52 3.76
CA LYS A 184 -22.42 -8.98 3.58
C LYS A 184 -21.10 -9.39 2.94
N PHE A 185 -20.53 -8.57 2.05
CA PHE A 185 -19.24 -8.88 1.41
C PHE A 185 -18.07 -8.80 2.41
N LEU A 186 -18.13 -7.94 3.44
CA LEU A 186 -17.08 -7.84 4.46
C LEU A 186 -16.96 -9.11 5.31
N ARG A 187 -18.02 -9.94 5.38
CA ARG A 187 -17.96 -11.26 6.03
C ARG A 187 -16.97 -12.22 5.35
N ARG A 188 -16.75 -12.05 4.04
CA ARG A 188 -15.80 -12.83 3.21
C ARG A 188 -14.51 -12.06 2.89
N ALA A 189 -14.52 -10.75 3.10
CA ALA A 189 -13.41 -9.86 2.81
C ALA A 189 -12.98 -9.08 4.06
N THR A 190 -12.88 -9.76 5.20
CA THR A 190 -12.51 -9.14 6.48
C THR A 190 -11.17 -8.44 6.43
N PHE A 191 -10.26 -8.88 5.55
CA PHE A 191 -8.99 -8.19 5.29
C PHE A 191 -9.16 -6.74 4.84
N LEU A 192 -10.35 -6.34 4.37
CA LEU A 192 -10.64 -4.94 4.03
C LEU A 192 -10.94 -4.05 5.24
N LYS A 193 -11.02 -4.59 6.47
CA LYS A 193 -11.31 -3.79 7.67
C LYS A 193 -10.14 -2.90 8.11
N HIS A 194 -8.91 -3.27 7.77
CA HIS A 194 -7.71 -2.49 8.04
C HIS A 194 -6.83 -2.43 6.81
N ASN A 195 -6.13 -1.33 6.56
CA ASN A 195 -5.32 -1.19 5.33
C ASN A 195 -4.12 -2.14 5.27
N LEU A 196 -3.49 -2.41 6.40
CA LEU A 196 -2.28 -3.22 6.53
C LEU A 196 -2.46 -4.29 7.61
N TRP A 197 -1.96 -5.48 7.28
CA TRP A 197 -1.93 -6.63 8.17
C TRP A 197 -0.52 -7.22 8.15
N LEU A 198 0.07 -7.48 9.32
CA LEU A 198 1.32 -8.22 9.44
C LEU A 198 1.07 -9.58 10.10
N THR A 199 1.58 -10.64 9.50
CA THR A 199 1.51 -12.00 10.07
C THR A 199 2.88 -12.63 10.15
N LEU A 200 2.99 -13.63 11.02
CA LEU A 200 4.07 -14.61 10.91
C LEU A 200 3.93 -15.35 9.57
N TYR A 201 5.04 -15.62 8.89
CA TYR A 201 5.02 -16.49 7.72
C TYR A 201 4.52 -17.90 8.05
N ALA A 202 3.58 -18.39 7.26
CA ALA A 202 3.17 -19.78 7.23
C ALA A 202 2.87 -20.22 5.79
N LEU A 203 3.31 -21.44 5.43
CA LEU A 203 3.25 -21.95 4.04
C LEU A 203 1.83 -22.00 3.46
N GLY A 204 0.83 -22.30 4.29
CA GLY A 204 -0.58 -22.37 3.87
C GLY A 204 -1.32 -21.03 3.85
N GLU A 205 -0.70 -19.95 4.31
CA GLU A 205 -1.35 -18.64 4.50
C GLU A 205 -1.13 -17.73 3.29
N MET A 206 -1.71 -18.13 2.15
CA MET A 206 -1.48 -17.48 0.84
C MET A 206 -2.57 -16.48 0.46
N TYR A 207 -3.83 -16.75 0.77
CA TYR A 207 -4.98 -15.99 0.29
C TYR A 207 -5.66 -15.19 1.42
N PRO A 208 -5.54 -13.85 1.45
CA PRO A 208 -6.11 -12.99 2.50
C PRO A 208 -7.61 -13.15 2.74
N GLY A 209 -8.38 -13.52 1.70
CA GLY A 209 -9.82 -13.77 1.76
C GLY A 209 -10.22 -15.25 1.87
N GLY A 210 -9.26 -16.14 2.10
CA GLY A 210 -9.46 -17.60 2.08
C GLY A 210 -9.24 -18.22 0.69
N GLU A 211 -9.10 -19.54 0.68
CA GLU A 211 -8.76 -20.33 -0.53
C GLU A 211 -9.94 -20.46 -1.51
N PHE A 212 -11.16 -20.50 -0.99
CA PHE A 212 -12.38 -20.71 -1.78
C PHE A 212 -13.32 -19.51 -1.65
N PRO A 213 -13.08 -18.39 -2.36
CA PRO A 213 -13.88 -17.17 -2.17
C PRO A 213 -15.28 -17.23 -2.82
N ASN A 214 -15.46 -18.05 -3.85
CA ASN A 214 -16.70 -18.09 -4.63
C ASN A 214 -17.86 -18.68 -3.82
N GLN A 215 -18.92 -17.90 -3.62
CA GLN A 215 -20.14 -18.27 -2.88
C GLN A 215 -19.92 -18.88 -1.49
N ASN A 216 -18.76 -18.66 -0.88
CA ASN A 216 -18.40 -19.31 0.38
C ASN A 216 -19.39 -18.94 1.49
N PRO A 217 -20.07 -19.93 2.11
CA PRO A 217 -20.98 -19.67 3.22
C PRO A 217 -20.24 -19.41 4.53
N ARG A 218 -18.97 -19.82 4.63
CA ARG A 218 -18.13 -19.64 5.82
C ARG A 218 -17.74 -18.17 5.95
N VAL A 219 -17.55 -17.76 7.20
CA VAL A 219 -17.19 -16.39 7.56
C VAL A 219 -15.81 -16.36 8.18
N GLY A 220 -15.07 -15.29 7.90
CA GLY A 220 -13.79 -15.04 8.55
C GLY A 220 -12.67 -16.02 8.20
N GLU A 221 -12.63 -16.55 6.98
CA GLU A 221 -11.45 -17.26 6.47
C GLU A 221 -10.33 -16.29 6.06
N GLY A 222 -9.11 -16.80 5.87
CA GLY A 222 -7.94 -16.00 5.51
C GLY A 222 -7.36 -15.21 6.69
N LEU A 223 -7.05 -13.92 6.49
CA LEU A 223 -6.42 -13.09 7.53
C LEU A 223 -7.22 -13.05 8.83
N ALA A 224 -8.55 -13.13 8.75
CA ALA A 224 -9.43 -13.13 9.91
C ALA A 224 -9.26 -14.34 10.83
N THR A 225 -8.79 -15.48 10.32
CA THR A 225 -8.43 -16.64 11.15
C THR A 225 -6.98 -16.64 11.54
N TRP A 226 -6.07 -16.16 10.69
CA TRP A 226 -4.63 -16.13 10.97
C TRP A 226 -4.32 -15.29 12.22
N PHE A 227 -4.90 -14.10 12.32
CA PHE A 227 -4.67 -13.17 13.45
C PHE A 227 -5.18 -13.67 14.81
N LYS A 228 -6.13 -14.61 14.84
CA LYS A 228 -6.61 -15.20 16.10
C LYS A 228 -5.51 -15.99 16.82
N GLN A 229 -4.47 -16.39 16.10
CA GLN A 229 -3.32 -17.08 16.67
C GLN A 229 -2.42 -16.14 17.50
N ASN A 230 -2.53 -14.82 17.30
CA ASN A 230 -1.77 -13.78 17.99
C ASN A 230 -0.27 -14.11 18.11
N ARG A 231 0.35 -14.52 17.00
CA ARG A 231 1.74 -14.97 17.00
C ARG A 231 2.67 -13.78 17.22
N SER A 232 3.83 -14.03 17.82
CA SER A 232 4.88 -13.02 17.88
C SER A 232 5.40 -12.74 16.47
N ILE A 233 5.53 -11.46 16.14
CA ILE A 233 6.09 -10.96 14.88
C ILE A 233 7.42 -10.22 15.08
N GLU A 234 8.01 -10.31 16.27
CA GLU A 234 9.33 -9.75 16.56
C GLU A 234 10.43 -10.73 16.13
N LYS A 235 11.44 -10.25 15.39
CA LYS A 235 12.61 -11.03 14.96
C LYS A 235 12.17 -12.37 14.35
N THR A 236 11.36 -12.27 13.30
CA THR A 236 10.81 -13.44 12.62
C THR A 236 10.71 -13.22 11.10
N ASN A 237 10.17 -14.21 10.39
CA ASN A 237 9.76 -14.08 8.99
C ASN A 237 8.37 -13.44 8.93
N ILE A 238 8.28 -12.23 8.37
CA ILE A 238 7.08 -11.41 8.43
C ILE A 238 6.45 -11.33 7.04
N VAL A 239 5.16 -11.61 6.97
CA VAL A 239 4.35 -11.39 5.77
C VAL A 239 3.56 -10.11 5.95
N LEU A 240 3.71 -9.21 5.00
CA LEU A 240 3.00 -7.95 4.92
C LEU A 240 1.87 -8.09 3.88
N CYS A 241 0.63 -7.90 4.31
CA CYS A 241 -0.53 -7.80 3.43
C CYS A 241 -1.08 -6.38 3.48
N ILE A 242 -0.80 -5.60 2.44
CA ILE A 242 -1.39 -4.26 2.27
C ILE A 242 -2.38 -4.30 1.12
N TRP A 243 -3.55 -3.71 1.31
CA TRP A 243 -4.47 -3.49 0.21
C TRP A 243 -4.69 -2.00 -0.04
N ARG A 244 -5.02 -1.67 -1.29
CA ARG A 244 -5.39 -0.32 -1.70
C ARG A 244 -6.73 -0.29 -2.38
N ASP A 245 -7.50 0.72 -2.03
CA ASP A 245 -8.67 1.12 -2.80
C ASP A 245 -8.24 1.84 -4.08
N ALA A 246 -8.96 1.52 -5.15
CA ALA A 246 -9.03 2.29 -6.37
C ALA A 246 -10.49 2.71 -6.58
N HIS A 247 -10.85 3.88 -6.07
CA HIS A 247 -12.14 4.48 -6.32
C HIS A 247 -12.32 4.79 -7.80
N SER A 248 -13.42 4.32 -8.38
CA SER A 248 -13.97 4.96 -9.57
C SER A 248 -14.23 6.43 -9.21
N LYS A 249 -13.35 7.35 -9.63
CA LYS A 249 -13.62 8.79 -9.47
C LYS A 249 -14.98 9.03 -10.11
N ILE A 250 -15.95 9.51 -9.32
CA ILE A 250 -17.25 9.96 -9.80
C ILE A 250 -16.97 11.10 -10.78
N ARG A 251 -16.78 10.78 -12.06
CA ARG A 251 -16.62 11.77 -13.13
C ARG A 251 -17.92 11.81 -13.88
N ARG A 252 -18.59 12.96 -13.82
CA ARG A 252 -19.63 13.31 -14.78
C ARG A 252 -18.98 13.51 -16.16
N LEU A 253 -19.54 12.84 -17.17
CA LEU A 253 -19.48 13.17 -18.61
C LEU A 253 -18.20 12.94 -19.45
N ALA A 254 -17.04 12.55 -18.91
CA ALA A 254 -15.80 12.47 -19.73
C ALA A 254 -15.40 11.08 -20.25
N CYS A 255 -16.11 10.00 -19.94
CA CYS A 255 -15.79 8.66 -20.43
C CYS A 255 -16.97 8.08 -21.20
N HIS A 256 -16.97 8.25 -22.52
CA HIS A 256 -17.72 7.38 -23.42
C HIS A 256 -16.76 6.31 -23.94
N ALA A 257 -17.17 5.06 -23.78
CA ALA A 257 -16.62 3.84 -24.39
C ALA A 257 -15.23 3.31 -23.98
N SER A 258 -14.25 4.14 -23.57
CA SER A 258 -12.99 3.62 -23.02
C SER A 258 -12.26 4.70 -22.22
N GLY A 259 -11.80 4.36 -21.01
CA GLY A 259 -11.06 5.29 -20.15
C GLY A 259 -9.82 4.64 -19.59
N THR A 260 -8.65 5.26 -19.77
CA THR A 260 -7.43 4.84 -19.08
C THR A 260 -7.43 5.44 -17.67
N TYR A 261 -7.63 4.64 -16.64
CA TYR A 261 -7.42 5.05 -15.26
C TYR A 261 -5.97 4.72 -14.86
N ARG A 262 -5.15 5.76 -14.69
CA ARG A 262 -3.87 5.60 -13.99
C ARG A 262 -4.16 5.55 -12.50
N PHE A 263 -4.22 4.33 -11.97
CA PHE A 263 -3.93 4.14 -10.58
C PHE A 263 -2.43 3.96 -10.43
N CYS A 264 -1.91 4.51 -9.34
CA CYS A 264 -0.55 4.38 -8.90
C CYS A 264 -0.68 3.81 -7.50
N ALA A 265 -0.89 2.50 -7.41
CA ALA A 265 -0.49 1.85 -6.19
C ALA A 265 1.02 2.17 -6.03
N GLN A 266 1.36 2.68 -4.87
CA GLN A 266 2.73 3.02 -4.53
C GLN A 266 2.99 2.31 -3.23
N ALA A 267 3.10 0.98 -3.19
CA ALA A 267 3.87 0.40 -2.10
C ALA A 267 5.32 0.80 -2.41
N THR A 268 5.67 2.05 -2.10
CA THR A 268 7.05 2.52 -2.28
C THR A 268 7.80 1.89 -1.15
N LEU A 269 8.51 0.79 -1.44
CA LEU A 269 9.53 0.26 -0.55
C LEU A 269 10.77 1.14 -0.78
N LEU A 270 10.95 2.15 0.06
CA LEU A 270 12.15 2.99 0.06
C LEU A 270 13.20 2.29 0.93
N SER A 271 14.36 2.00 0.34
CA SER A 271 15.55 1.58 1.08
C SER A 271 15.97 2.67 2.06
N CYS A 272 16.12 2.34 3.34
CA CYS A 272 16.72 3.23 4.32
C CYS A 272 18.25 3.07 4.25
N TYR A 273 18.90 4.09 3.67
CA TYR A 273 20.31 4.43 3.81
C TYR A 273 21.34 3.32 3.53
N ARG A 274 21.59 3.02 2.25
CA ARG A 274 22.98 2.85 1.79
C ARG A 274 23.51 4.23 1.42
N CYS A 275 24.28 4.84 2.32
CA CYS A 275 25.06 6.02 1.99
C CYS A 275 26.00 5.62 0.84
N ALA A 276 25.72 6.08 -0.37
CA ALA A 276 26.60 5.91 -1.51
C ALA A 276 27.79 6.87 -1.34
N THR A 277 28.72 6.53 -0.45
CA THR A 277 30.08 7.07 -0.45
C THR A 277 31.04 5.97 -0.84
N LYS A 278 31.14 5.74 -2.15
CA LYS A 278 32.37 5.28 -2.78
C LYS A 278 32.67 6.20 -3.97
N PHE A 279 33.27 7.34 -3.65
CA PHE A 279 34.16 8.00 -4.61
C PHE A 279 35.59 7.61 -4.17
N LYS A 280 36.19 6.68 -4.92
CA LYS A 280 37.62 6.67 -5.16
C LYS A 280 37.87 7.49 -6.41
#